data_AF-A0A944LC10-F1
#
_entry.id   AF-A0A944LC10-F1
#
_cell.length_a   1.000
_cell.length_b   1.000
_cell.length_c   1.000
_cell.angle_alpha   90.00
_cell.angle_beta   90.00
_cell.angle_gamma   90.00
#
_symmetry.space_group_name_H-M   'P 1'
#
loop_
_entity.id
_entity.type
_entity.pdbx_description
1 polymer ?
#
loop_
_entity_poly.entity_id
_entity_poly.type
_entity_poly.pdbx_seq_one_letter_code
_entity_poly.pdbx_strand_id
1 'polypeptide(L)'
;MIGSAERYRLRTRLRDLSPREVHQLARNRAEVKRYRATPTAIERLHQALIPTAGSAMRDDQTAARFGLSGGGGFVDGYATARDGDRFAAALGMVEDPSGNVVIRETALTEPFASQRTPLAAVAVDLMDSLATHERSAGALVLKELLGG
;
A
#
# COMPACT_ATOMS: atom_id res chain seq x y z
N MET A 1 15.20 -16.81 0.44
CA MET A 1 14.40 -17.14 1.63
C MET A 1 15.29 -16.93 2.85
N ILE A 2 14.91 -16.05 3.79
CA ILE A 2 15.73 -15.74 4.98
C ILE A 2 15.76 -16.93 5.97
N GLY A 3 16.87 -17.13 6.66
CA GLY A 3 17.05 -18.25 7.60
C GLY A 3 16.28 -18.07 8.92
N SER A 4 16.03 -19.14 9.68
CA SER A 4 15.29 -19.07 10.96
C SER A 4 15.94 -18.14 12.00
N ALA A 5 17.27 -18.15 12.09
CA ALA A 5 18.01 -17.24 12.98
C ALA A 5 17.90 -15.77 12.52
N GLU A 6 17.89 -15.53 11.21
CA GLU A 6 17.73 -14.20 10.61
C GLU A 6 16.32 -13.66 10.84
N ARG A 7 15.29 -14.50 10.67
CA ARG A 7 13.90 -14.18 11.02
C ARG A 7 13.75 -13.81 12.49
N TYR A 8 14.38 -14.57 13.40
CA TYR A 8 14.33 -14.28 14.83
C TYR A 8 14.95 -12.92 15.15
N ARG A 9 16.16 -12.64 14.65
CA ARG A 9 16.84 -11.35 14.84
C ARG A 9 16.03 -10.19 14.27
N LEU A 10 15.46 -10.38 13.08
CA LEU A 10 14.58 -9.38 12.45
C LEU A 10 13.36 -9.10 13.33
N ARG A 11 12.68 -10.15 13.81
CA ARG A 11 11.51 -9.99 14.68
C ARG A 11 11.86 -9.28 15.98
N THR A 12 12.95 -9.66 16.64
CA THR A 12 13.40 -9.00 17.87
C THR A 12 13.69 -7.52 17.60
N ARG A 13 14.42 -7.20 16.53
CA ARG A 13 14.71 -5.82 16.16
C ARG A 13 13.44 -5.01 15.85
N LEU A 14 12.47 -5.59 15.15
CA LEU A 14 11.23 -4.90 14.79
C LEU A 14 10.42 -4.46 16.02
N ARG A 15 10.45 -5.22 17.12
CA ARG A 15 9.72 -4.89 18.36
C ARG A 15 10.22 -3.63 19.05
N ASP A 16 11.49 -3.30 18.86
CA ASP A 16 12.11 -2.12 19.46
C ASP A 16 11.94 -0.86 18.59
N LEU A 17 11.41 -1.01 17.36
CA LEU A 17 11.23 0.11 16.44
C LEU A 17 9.87 0.77 16.61
N SER A 18 9.87 2.10 16.51
CA SER A 18 8.65 2.87 16.34
C SER A 18 8.04 2.66 14.95
N PRO A 19 6.72 2.92 14.78
CA PRO A 19 6.07 2.90 13.47
C PRO A 19 6.79 3.77 12.43
N ARG A 20 7.30 4.94 12.86
CA ARG A 20 8.03 5.87 11.99
C ARG A 20 9.35 5.31 11.51
N GLU A 21 10.09 4.59 12.36
CA GLU A 21 11.34 3.95 11.96
C GLU A 21 11.09 2.79 11.00
N VAL A 22 10.04 1.98 11.24
CA VAL A 22 9.65 0.91 10.31
C VAL A 22 9.22 1.49 8.96
N HIS A 23 8.41 2.55 8.97
CA HIS A 23 8.02 3.27 7.75
C HIS A 23 9.24 3.79 6.98
N GLN A 24 10.21 4.38 7.68
CA GLN A 24 11.46 4.86 7.08
C GLN A 24 12.30 3.71 6.48
N LEU A 25 12.37 2.55 7.14
CA LEU A 25 13.07 1.38 6.61
C LEU A 25 12.34 0.78 5.40
N ALA A 26 11.01 0.86 5.37
CA ALA A 26 10.16 0.35 4.30
C ALA A 26 9.93 1.35 3.14
N ARG A 27 10.52 2.55 3.18
CA ARG A 27 10.26 3.61 2.19
C ARG A 27 10.58 3.22 0.74
N ASN A 28 11.51 2.29 0.53
CA ASN A 28 11.93 1.79 -0.78
C ASN A 28 11.35 0.41 -1.12
N ARG A 29 10.22 0.02 -0.49
CA ARG A 29 9.55 -1.28 -0.73
C ARG A 29 8.96 -1.45 -2.13
N ALA A 30 8.65 -0.33 -2.78
CA ALA A 30 8.05 -0.26 -4.10
C ALA A 30 8.46 1.04 -4.80
N GLU A 31 8.49 1.01 -6.13
CA GLU A 31 8.54 2.21 -6.96
C GLU A 31 7.13 2.78 -7.05
N VAL A 32 6.97 4.06 -6.71
CA VAL A 32 5.66 4.72 -6.67
C VAL A 32 5.50 5.60 -7.90
N LYS A 33 4.50 5.29 -8.72
CA LYS A 33 4.11 6.07 -9.89
C LYS A 33 2.74 6.70 -9.66
N ARG A 34 2.58 7.96 -10.07
CA ARG A 34 1.34 8.72 -9.86
C ARG A 34 0.79 9.22 -11.18
N TYR A 35 -0.50 8.99 -11.39
CA TYR A 35 -1.19 9.33 -12.62
C TYR A 35 -2.55 9.96 -12.35
N ARG A 36 -3.04 10.70 -13.34
CA ARG A 36 -4.43 11.10 -13.46
C ARG A 36 -5.16 10.18 -14.44
N ALA A 37 -6.32 9.71 -14.02
CA ALA A 37 -7.16 8.80 -14.80
C ALA A 37 -8.64 9.23 -14.76
N THR A 38 -9.39 8.83 -15.78
CA THR A 38 -10.84 9.02 -15.85
C THR A 38 -11.56 8.09 -14.87
N PRO A 39 -12.83 8.38 -14.50
CA PRO A 39 -13.61 7.46 -13.66
C PRO A 39 -13.71 6.04 -14.22
N THR A 40 -13.86 5.89 -15.54
CA THR A 40 -13.90 4.57 -16.19
C THR A 40 -12.56 3.83 -16.05
N ALA A 41 -11.44 4.53 -16.17
CA ALA A 41 -10.13 3.92 -15.95
C ALA A 41 -9.92 3.49 -14.49
N ILE A 42 -10.40 4.28 -13.52
CA ILE A 42 -10.40 3.95 -12.09
C ILE A 42 -11.13 2.63 -11.82
N GLU A 43 -12.33 2.45 -12.36
CA GLU A 43 -13.08 1.20 -12.17
C GLU A 43 -12.34 -0.03 -12.73
N ARG A 44 -11.65 0.13 -13.86
CA ARG A 44 -10.81 -0.95 -14.43
C ARG A 44 -9.58 -1.24 -13.57
N LEU A 45 -8.97 -0.20 -12.98
CA LEU A 45 -7.81 -0.35 -12.11
C LEU A 45 -8.17 -1.00 -10.78
N HIS A 46 -9.35 -0.75 -10.23
CA HIS A 46 -9.83 -1.45 -9.03
C HIS A 46 -9.92 -2.97 -9.21
N GLN A 47 -10.11 -3.45 -10.45
CA GLN A 47 -10.15 -4.88 -10.77
C GLN A 47 -8.77 -5.45 -11.08
N ALA A 48 -7.82 -4.60 -11.47
CA ALA A 48 -6.51 -5.02 -11.97
C ALA A 48 -5.38 -4.90 -10.94
N LEU A 49 -5.53 -4.01 -9.95
CA LEU A 49 -4.52 -3.75 -8.92
C LEU A 49 -4.88 -4.42 -7.60
N ILE A 50 -3.85 -4.80 -6.84
CA ILE A 50 -4.05 -5.30 -5.47
C ILE A 50 -4.17 -4.08 -4.55
N PRO A 51 -5.33 -3.87 -3.90
CA PRO A 51 -5.62 -2.61 -3.22
C PRO A 51 -4.74 -2.40 -1.98
N THR A 52 -4.32 -1.14 -1.76
CA THR A 52 -3.62 -0.71 -0.55
C THR A 52 -4.08 0.70 -0.13
N ALA A 53 -3.50 1.25 0.94
CA ALA A 53 -3.82 2.57 1.48
C ALA A 53 -5.34 2.83 1.55
N GLY A 54 -5.79 4.01 1.12
CA GLY A 54 -7.22 4.35 1.11
C GLY A 54 -8.07 3.42 0.22
N SER A 55 -7.51 2.79 -0.81
CA SER A 55 -8.25 1.84 -1.65
C SER A 55 -8.52 0.51 -0.95
N ALA A 56 -7.68 0.10 -0.01
CA ALA A 56 -7.94 -1.08 0.82
C ALA A 56 -9.12 -0.88 1.78
N MET A 57 -9.50 0.37 2.07
CA MET A 57 -10.65 0.68 2.93
C MET A 57 -12.01 0.41 2.26
N ARG A 58 -12.02 -0.05 1.01
CA ARG A 58 -13.25 -0.56 0.35
C ARG A 58 -13.64 -1.95 0.83
N ASP A 59 -12.73 -2.68 1.48
CA ASP A 59 -13.01 -3.93 2.17
C ASP A 59 -13.40 -3.63 3.63
N ASP A 60 -14.61 -4.02 4.03
CA ASP A 60 -15.18 -3.68 5.34
C ASP A 60 -14.34 -4.18 6.52
N GLN A 61 -13.71 -5.35 6.39
CA GLN A 61 -12.85 -5.89 7.45
C GLN A 61 -11.59 -5.05 7.62
N THR A 62 -10.97 -4.66 6.51
CA THR A 62 -9.81 -3.78 6.51
C THR A 62 -10.16 -2.38 7.01
N ALA A 63 -11.26 -1.80 6.53
CA ALA A 63 -11.79 -0.53 7.00
C ALA A 63 -11.99 -0.52 8.53
N ALA A 64 -12.65 -1.55 9.06
CA ALA A 64 -12.85 -1.71 10.50
C ALA A 64 -11.53 -1.84 11.26
N ARG A 65 -10.54 -2.57 10.72
CA ARG A 65 -9.22 -2.73 11.33
C ARG A 65 -8.47 -1.41 11.50
N PHE A 66 -8.63 -0.49 10.54
CA PHE A 66 -7.98 0.82 10.54
C PHE A 66 -8.87 1.94 11.12
N GLY A 67 -10.15 1.69 11.40
CA GLY A 67 -11.09 2.71 11.85
C GLY A 67 -11.35 3.79 10.79
N LEU A 68 -11.32 3.40 9.50
CA LEU A 68 -11.49 4.28 8.35
C LEU A 68 -12.70 3.84 7.52
N SER A 69 -13.05 4.63 6.51
CA SER A 69 -14.04 4.28 5.50
C SER A 69 -13.44 4.40 4.09
N GLY A 70 -13.91 3.55 3.18
CA GLY A 70 -13.52 3.60 1.77
C GLY A 70 -14.09 4.82 1.05
N GLY A 71 -13.24 5.49 0.27
CA GLY A 71 -13.65 6.52 -0.69
C GLY A 71 -13.73 5.98 -2.12
N GLY A 72 -14.19 6.83 -3.03
CA GLY A 72 -14.24 6.56 -4.48
C GLY A 72 -13.49 7.60 -5.29
N GLY A 73 -13.33 7.35 -6.59
CA GLY A 73 -12.70 8.29 -7.52
C GLY A 73 -11.17 8.35 -7.46
N PHE A 74 -10.54 7.39 -6.77
CA PHE A 74 -9.09 7.21 -6.73
C PHE A 74 -8.73 5.73 -6.63
N VAL A 75 -7.49 5.39 -6.98
CA VAL A 75 -6.92 4.05 -6.78
C VAL A 75 -5.52 4.15 -6.20
N ASP A 76 -5.22 3.36 -5.17
CA ASP A 76 -3.87 3.08 -4.68
C ASP A 76 -3.70 1.56 -4.62
N GLY A 77 -2.73 1.03 -5.36
CA GLY A 77 -2.58 -0.42 -5.45
C GLY A 77 -1.21 -0.89 -5.91
N TYR A 78 -0.92 -2.14 -5.58
CA TYR A 78 0.28 -2.83 -6.04
C TYR A 78 0.07 -3.43 -7.42
N ALA A 79 1.13 -3.37 -8.22
CA ALA A 79 1.27 -4.07 -9.49
C ALA A 79 2.63 -4.76 -9.55
N THR A 80 2.79 -5.71 -10.48
CA THR A 80 4.12 -6.25 -10.74
C THR A 80 5.01 -5.20 -11.39
N ALA A 81 6.33 -5.34 -11.26
CA ALA A 81 7.27 -4.38 -11.82
C ALA A 81 7.01 -4.17 -13.33
N ARG A 82 6.99 -2.89 -13.76
CA ARG A 82 6.71 -2.41 -15.12
C ARG A 82 5.25 -2.46 -15.59
N ASP A 83 4.30 -2.93 -14.78
CA ASP A 83 2.89 -2.92 -15.17
C ASP A 83 2.24 -1.53 -15.12
N GLY A 84 2.78 -0.59 -14.33
CA GLY A 84 2.23 0.76 -14.20
C GLY A 84 2.22 1.53 -15.52
N ASP A 85 3.34 1.51 -16.24
CA ASP A 85 3.45 2.18 -17.56
C ASP A 85 2.53 1.52 -18.59
N ARG A 86 2.37 0.20 -18.50
CA ARG A 86 1.46 -0.56 -19.34
C ARG A 86 0.00 -0.18 -19.08
N PHE A 87 -0.41 -0.07 -17.81
CA PHE A 87 -1.74 0.43 -17.46
C PHE A 87 -1.93 1.86 -17.94
N ALA A 88 -0.92 2.72 -17.77
CA ALA A 88 -1.00 4.11 -18.18
C ALA A 88 -1.25 4.25 -19.68
N ALA A 89 -0.48 3.53 -20.49
CA ALA A 89 -0.68 3.49 -21.94
C ALA A 89 -2.05 2.91 -22.33
N ALA A 90 -2.46 1.78 -21.73
CA ALA A 90 -3.70 1.10 -22.09
C ALA A 90 -4.98 1.86 -21.68
N LEU A 91 -4.90 2.69 -20.65
CA LEU A 91 -6.05 3.42 -20.08
C LEU A 91 -6.00 4.93 -20.36
N GLY A 92 -4.98 5.41 -21.09
CA GLY A 92 -4.81 6.83 -21.40
C GLY A 92 -4.55 7.68 -20.15
N MET A 93 -3.83 7.14 -19.17
CA MET A 93 -3.46 7.89 -17.97
C MET A 93 -2.28 8.80 -18.25
N VAL A 94 -2.24 9.94 -17.56
CA VAL A 94 -1.17 10.93 -17.67
C VAL A 94 -0.45 11.02 -16.34
N GLU A 95 0.89 11.08 -16.34
CA GLU A 95 1.65 11.30 -15.11
C GLU A 95 1.22 12.60 -14.44
N ASP A 96 0.87 12.49 -13.17
CA ASP A 96 0.42 13.63 -12.37
C ASP A 96 0.77 13.34 -10.90
N PRO A 97 1.73 14.08 -10.30
CA PRO A 97 2.07 13.94 -8.88
C PRO A 97 0.89 14.16 -7.93
N SER A 98 -0.12 14.93 -8.36
CA SER A 98 -1.37 15.18 -7.64
C SER A 98 -2.55 14.36 -8.20
N GLY A 99 -2.24 13.33 -8.99
CA GLY A 99 -3.21 12.46 -9.64
C GLY A 99 -3.98 11.59 -8.68
N ASN A 100 -5.08 11.03 -9.18
CA ASN A 100 -5.99 10.15 -8.44
C ASN A 100 -5.62 8.66 -8.56
N VAL A 101 -4.49 8.32 -9.17
CA VAL A 101 -3.99 6.95 -9.26
C VAL A 101 -2.57 6.89 -8.70
N VAL A 102 -2.34 5.95 -7.79
CA VAL A 102 -1.04 5.58 -7.23
C VAL A 102 -0.80 4.10 -7.54
N ILE A 103 0.24 3.82 -8.32
CA ILE A 103 0.67 2.46 -8.63
C ILE A 103 1.99 2.21 -7.90
N ARG A 104 2.02 1.17 -7.07
CA ARG A 104 3.18 0.73 -6.31
C ARG A 104 3.75 -0.51 -6.99
N GLU A 105 4.79 -0.32 -7.80
CA GLU A 105 5.45 -1.41 -8.49
C GLU A 105 6.46 -2.09 -7.58
N THR A 106 6.35 -3.42 -7.42
CA THR A 106 7.30 -4.20 -6.65
C THR A 106 7.63 -5.53 -7.33
N ALA A 107 8.87 -5.97 -7.18
CA ALA A 107 9.30 -7.30 -7.62
C ALA A 107 8.93 -8.40 -6.61
N LEU A 108 8.47 -8.01 -5.41
CA LEU A 108 8.05 -8.96 -4.37
C LEU A 108 6.66 -9.48 -4.70
N THR A 109 6.57 -10.73 -5.14
CA THR A 109 5.30 -11.37 -5.51
C THR A 109 4.73 -12.25 -4.38
N GLU A 110 5.61 -12.88 -3.59
CA GLU A 110 5.22 -13.79 -2.49
C GLU A 110 4.24 -13.16 -1.49
N PRO A 111 4.45 -11.93 -0.98
CA PRO A 111 3.55 -11.34 0.03
C PRO A 111 2.14 -11.09 -0.48
N PHE A 112 1.95 -11.08 -1.80
CA PHE A 112 0.70 -10.76 -2.48
C PHE A 112 0.06 -11.98 -3.15
N ALA A 113 0.59 -13.20 -2.92
CA ALA A 113 0.10 -14.43 -3.53
C ALA A 113 -1.40 -14.68 -3.28
N SER A 114 -1.96 -14.15 -2.19
CA SER A 114 -3.39 -14.23 -1.86
C SER A 114 -4.25 -13.14 -2.50
N GLN A 115 -3.70 -12.34 -3.44
CA GLN A 115 -4.36 -11.16 -4.03
C GLN A 115 -4.83 -10.14 -2.98
N ARG A 116 -4.15 -10.11 -1.83
CA ARG A 116 -4.41 -9.17 -0.73
C ARG A 116 -3.11 -8.55 -0.27
N THR A 117 -3.16 -7.26 0.03
CA THR A 117 -2.04 -6.54 0.63
C THR A 117 -1.93 -6.91 2.10
N PRO A 118 -0.74 -7.32 2.60
CA PRO A 118 -0.53 -7.54 4.03
C PRO A 118 -0.86 -6.28 4.85
N LEU A 119 -1.48 -6.43 6.03
CA LEU A 119 -1.86 -5.29 6.88
C LEU A 119 -0.69 -4.34 7.19
N ALA A 120 0.52 -4.87 7.38
CA ALA A 120 1.71 -4.06 7.59
C ALA A 120 2.04 -3.18 6.37
N ALA A 121 1.85 -3.69 5.14
CA ALA A 121 2.04 -2.91 3.93
C ALA A 121 0.96 -1.84 3.79
N VAL A 122 -0.32 -2.17 4.04
CA VAL A 122 -1.42 -1.18 4.08
C VAL A 122 -1.12 -0.06 5.07
N ALA A 123 -0.67 -0.41 6.28
CA ALA A 123 -0.36 0.55 7.32
C ALA A 123 0.78 1.50 6.91
N VAL A 124 1.86 0.97 6.35
CA VAL A 124 2.99 1.76 5.85
C VAL A 124 2.56 2.62 4.64
N ASP A 125 1.70 2.12 3.76
CA ASP A 125 1.18 2.87 2.61
C ASP A 125 0.25 4.02 3.05
N LEU A 126 -0.60 3.81 4.07
CA LEU A 126 -1.42 4.86 4.68
C LEU A 126 -0.58 5.96 5.35
N MET A 127 0.59 5.62 5.89
CA MET A 127 1.53 6.61 6.45
C MET A 127 2.10 7.56 5.39
N ASP A 128 2.06 7.19 4.10
CA ASP A 128 2.41 8.07 2.97
C ASP A 128 1.25 9.00 2.53
N SER A 129 0.05 8.83 3.10
CA SER A 129 -1.14 9.61 2.71
C SER A 129 -0.99 11.10 3.01
N LEU A 130 -1.62 11.95 2.20
CA LEU A 130 -1.75 13.38 2.49
C LEU A 130 -2.84 13.66 3.55
N ALA A 131 -3.76 12.72 3.78
CA ALA A 131 -4.79 12.84 4.79
C ALA A 131 -4.24 12.51 6.18
N THR A 132 -4.37 13.44 7.13
CA THR A 132 -3.85 13.27 8.50
C THR A 132 -4.47 12.09 9.23
N HIS A 133 -5.77 11.83 9.04
CA HIS A 133 -6.46 10.72 9.69
C HIS A 133 -5.98 9.36 9.15
N GLU A 134 -5.76 9.24 7.84
CA GLU A 134 -5.18 8.04 7.23
C GLU A 134 -3.76 7.77 7.75
N ARG A 135 -2.90 8.81 7.79
CA ARG A 135 -1.54 8.66 8.35
C ARG A 135 -1.54 8.19 9.80
N SER A 136 -2.42 8.78 10.62
CA SER A 136 -2.56 8.42 12.03
C SER A 136 -3.05 6.99 12.22
N ALA A 137 -4.04 6.56 11.42
CA ALA A 137 -4.55 5.20 11.44
C ALA A 137 -3.47 4.17 11.03
N GLY A 138 -2.71 4.47 9.97
CA GLY A 138 -1.57 3.65 9.57
C GLY A 138 -0.53 3.48 10.67
N ALA A 139 -0.13 4.58 11.31
CA ALA A 139 0.83 4.55 12.41
C ALA A 139 0.32 3.76 13.64
N LEU A 140 -0.97 3.88 13.97
CA LEU A 140 -1.59 3.17 15.09
C LEU A 140 -1.60 1.65 14.84
N VAL A 141 -2.11 1.20 13.70
CA VAL A 141 -2.16 -0.23 13.36
C VAL A 141 -0.76 -0.80 13.26
N LEU A 142 0.20 -0.07 12.67
CA LEU A 142 1.58 -0.53 12.61
C LEU A 142 2.18 -0.70 14.02
N LYS A 143 1.89 0.21 14.96
CA LYS A 143 2.33 0.08 16.35
C LYS A 143 1.80 -1.20 17.00
N GLU A 144 0.54 -1.51 16.79
CA GLU A 144 -0.08 -2.73 17.32
C GLU A 144 0.56 -3.99 16.73
N LEU A 145 0.87 -4.00 15.44
CA LEU A 145 1.55 -5.12 14.78
C LEU A 145 2.98 -5.33 15.30
N LEU A 146 3.68 -4.27 15.72
CA LEU A 146 5.03 -4.34 16.28
C LEU A 146 5.04 -4.76 17.76
N GLY A 147 3.98 -4.44 18.50
CA GLY A 147 3.82 -4.81 19.91
C GLY A 147 3.32 -6.24 20.17
N GLY A 148 3.02 -7.00 19.11
CA GLY A 148 2.56 -8.40 19.15
C GLY A 148 3.63 -9.48 19.27
#